data_AF-A0A811MPH3-F1
#
_entry.id   AF-A0A811MPH3-F1
#
_cell.length_a   1.000
_cell.length_b   1.000
_cell.length_c   1.000
_cell.angle_alpha   90.00
_cell.angle_beta   90.00
_cell.angle_gamma   90.00
#
_symmetry.space_group_name_H-M   'P 1'
#
loop_
_entity.id
_entity.type
_entity.pdbx_description
1 polymer ?
#
loop_
_entity_poly.entity_id
_entity_poly.type
_entity_poly.pdbx_seq_one_letter_code
_entity_poly.pdbx_strand_id
1 'polypeptide(L)'
;MAEAEAGRAAIRRALRSLKRRHLAEEGAHSPAIEALTRPFAAHALEWKEKAEKHELELQHCYKAQSRLSEQLVTEIEEGKASKALLKEKEAMVTSLQTELEKTSEENVQLKQSLDEKTKALDLLIQEHQTVKAEREQALTKLKAAEDENQSLIDRWMLEKMKDAEKLNEANAMYEEMVLKLKTAGVGGIQLNAQQEADGIIRCSEAGYMETPIPSTCTITIRAHDGGCGSLMFEHNSDKLISGGQDQTVKIWSASTGALTSTLHGCLGSVNDLAVTNDNKFVIAACSSNKLFVWKSMGTSSPHSDCWVKSFVIASSSNDRTIKTWDLQTGFCKSTIMSASNPNSLAFIDGDIICSGHRDGNLRLWDIRRGKCTTQIAAHLDVTSVCVSRSKNFILTSGRDNVHNLFDVRTLEICGTFRAMGNRVVGSWGKPCISPDENFVGAGSSDGSVYIWSRLKNGTPTILEGHSSPVLASAWCGLGPLATSDRNHIYLWS
;
A
#
# COMPACT_ATOMS: atom_id res chain seq x y z
N MET A 1 -29.97 -53.38 156.41
CA MET A 1 -29.45 -53.32 155.01
C MET A 1 -30.36 -53.95 153.97
N ALA A 2 -31.22 -54.93 154.30
CA ALA A 2 -32.12 -55.58 153.33
C ALA A 2 -33.26 -54.68 152.77
N GLU A 3 -33.76 -53.71 153.55
CA GLU A 3 -34.84 -52.80 153.08
C GLU A 3 -34.36 -51.77 152.04
N ALA A 4 -33.08 -51.39 152.08
CA ALA A 4 -32.49 -50.44 151.13
C ALA A 4 -32.22 -51.05 149.74
N GLU A 5 -32.15 -52.38 149.62
CA GLU A 5 -32.04 -53.07 148.33
C GLU A 5 -33.41 -53.26 147.67
N ALA A 6 -34.46 -53.53 148.46
CA ALA A 6 -35.83 -53.63 147.94
C ALA A 6 -36.30 -52.31 147.32
N GLY A 7 -36.03 -51.17 147.98
CA GLY A 7 -36.35 -49.83 147.44
C GLY A 7 -35.62 -49.53 146.13
N ARG A 8 -34.32 -49.87 146.04
CA ARG A 8 -33.53 -49.71 144.80
C ARG A 8 -33.99 -50.62 143.67
N ALA A 9 -34.50 -51.81 143.99
CA ALA A 9 -35.09 -52.71 142.99
C ALA A 9 -36.44 -52.18 142.47
N ALA A 10 -37.29 -51.64 143.35
CA ALA A 10 -38.57 -51.04 142.99
C ALA A 10 -38.39 -49.80 142.08
N ILE A 11 -37.46 -48.90 142.42
CA ILE A 11 -37.13 -47.73 141.60
C ILE A 11 -36.62 -48.15 140.21
N ARG A 12 -35.75 -49.17 140.15
CA ARG A 12 -35.27 -49.71 138.86
C ARG A 12 -36.37 -50.38 138.04
N ARG A 13 -37.41 -50.93 138.68
CA ARG A 13 -38.58 -51.48 137.98
C ARG A 13 -39.48 -50.37 137.46
N ALA A 14 -39.72 -49.34 138.27
CA ALA A 14 -40.50 -48.16 137.92
C ALA A 14 -39.85 -47.38 136.76
N LEU A 15 -38.53 -47.14 136.81
CA LEU A 15 -37.79 -46.50 135.72
C LEU A 15 -37.82 -47.32 134.43
N ARG A 16 -37.73 -48.66 134.52
CA ARG A 16 -37.87 -49.54 133.35
C ARG A 16 -39.29 -49.50 132.76
N SER A 17 -40.33 -49.48 133.58
CA SER A 17 -41.70 -49.33 133.09
C SER A 17 -41.95 -47.95 132.48
N LEU A 18 -41.36 -46.90 133.06
CA LEU A 18 -41.53 -45.52 132.58
C LEU A 18 -40.80 -45.30 131.25
N LYS A 19 -39.58 -45.85 131.10
CA LYS A 19 -38.86 -45.86 129.82
C LYS A 19 -39.59 -46.67 128.74
N ARG A 20 -40.24 -47.78 129.11
CA ARG A 20 -41.08 -48.55 128.17
C ARG A 20 -42.34 -47.80 127.74
N ARG A 21 -42.99 -47.06 128.65
CA ARG A 21 -44.12 -46.20 128.27
C ARG A 21 -43.69 -45.05 127.38
N HIS A 22 -42.58 -44.39 127.71
CA HIS A 22 -42.08 -43.29 126.90
C HIS A 22 -41.73 -43.74 125.47
N LEU A 23 -41.05 -44.87 125.31
CA LEU A 23 -40.78 -45.45 123.99
C LEU A 23 -42.06 -45.88 123.25
N ALA A 24 -43.10 -46.31 123.96
CA ALA A 24 -44.39 -46.64 123.36
C ALA A 24 -45.17 -45.38 122.94
N GLU A 25 -45.06 -44.29 123.68
CA GLU A 25 -45.64 -42.98 123.35
C GLU A 25 -44.90 -42.34 122.15
N GLU A 26 -43.56 -42.38 122.13
CA GLU A 26 -42.77 -41.95 120.96
C GLU A 26 -43.08 -42.80 119.72
N GLY A 27 -43.25 -44.11 119.89
CA GLY A 27 -43.70 -45.02 118.82
C GLY A 27 -45.14 -44.78 118.38
N ALA A 28 -46.02 -44.28 119.25
CA ALA A 28 -47.40 -43.94 118.90
C ALA A 28 -47.51 -42.61 118.12
N HIS A 29 -46.54 -41.70 118.27
CA HIS A 29 -46.47 -40.46 117.50
C HIS A 29 -45.79 -40.63 116.14
N SER A 30 -45.02 -41.71 115.92
CA SER A 30 -44.33 -41.95 114.64
C SER A 30 -45.27 -42.01 113.43
N PRO A 31 -46.45 -42.68 113.47
CA PRO A 31 -47.35 -42.74 112.32
C PRO A 31 -47.98 -41.38 112.00
N ALA A 32 -48.20 -40.53 113.01
CA ALA A 32 -48.72 -39.18 112.82
C ALA A 32 -47.66 -38.24 112.20
N ILE A 33 -46.40 -38.35 112.63
CA ILE A 33 -45.27 -37.61 112.06
C ILE A 33 -45.02 -38.07 110.62
N GLU A 34 -45.06 -39.38 110.35
CA GLU A 34 -44.97 -39.91 108.98
C GLU A 34 -46.15 -39.47 108.11
N ALA A 35 -47.38 -39.47 108.63
CA ALA A 35 -48.54 -38.98 107.89
C ALA A 35 -48.47 -37.49 107.58
N LEU A 36 -47.89 -36.68 108.47
CA LEU A 36 -47.69 -35.24 108.25
C LEU A 36 -46.52 -34.95 107.30
N THR A 37 -45.43 -35.72 107.36
CA THR A 37 -44.22 -35.50 106.55
C THR A 37 -44.30 -36.08 105.15
N ARG A 38 -45.08 -37.16 104.93
CA ARG A 38 -45.24 -37.81 103.64
C ARG A 38 -45.80 -36.89 102.53
N PRO A 39 -46.81 -36.02 102.78
CA PRO A 39 -47.25 -35.01 101.81
C PRO A 39 -46.14 -34.00 101.47
N PHE A 40 -45.37 -33.54 102.46
CA PHE A 40 -44.26 -32.60 102.23
C PHE A 40 -43.11 -33.25 101.44
N ALA A 41 -42.78 -34.51 101.73
CA ALA A 41 -41.78 -35.25 100.97
C ALA A 41 -42.22 -35.52 99.53
N ALA A 42 -43.50 -35.87 99.33
CA ALA A 42 -44.10 -36.03 98.00
C ALA A 42 -44.08 -34.71 97.22
N HIS A 43 -44.52 -33.60 97.84
CA HIS A 43 -44.44 -32.29 97.21
C HIS A 43 -43.00 -31.87 96.93
N ALA A 44 -42.05 -32.08 97.85
CA ALA A 44 -40.65 -31.75 97.62
C ALA A 44 -40.06 -32.51 96.42
N LEU A 45 -40.44 -33.78 96.23
CA LEU A 45 -40.09 -34.56 95.05
C LEU A 45 -40.73 -33.99 93.79
N GLU A 46 -42.03 -33.67 93.80
CA GLU A 46 -42.74 -33.04 92.68
C GLU A 46 -42.12 -31.69 92.29
N TRP A 47 -41.74 -30.86 93.26
CA TRP A 47 -41.07 -29.58 93.02
C TRP A 47 -39.67 -29.77 92.46
N LYS A 48 -38.94 -30.78 92.92
CA LYS A 48 -37.63 -31.13 92.40
C LYS A 48 -37.73 -31.61 90.95
N GLU A 49 -38.66 -32.50 90.64
CA GLU A 49 -38.90 -32.97 89.26
C GLU A 49 -39.33 -31.81 88.35
N LYS A 50 -40.18 -30.90 88.82
CA LYS A 50 -40.54 -29.69 88.07
C LYS A 50 -39.35 -28.76 87.85
N ALA A 51 -38.50 -28.57 88.85
CA ALA A 51 -37.30 -27.75 88.74
C ALA A 51 -36.31 -28.34 87.73
N GLU A 52 -36.06 -29.66 87.79
CA GLU A 52 -35.20 -30.38 86.83
C GLU A 52 -35.78 -30.31 85.41
N LYS A 53 -37.11 -30.47 85.27
CA LYS A 53 -37.78 -30.32 83.97
C LYS A 53 -37.61 -28.91 83.40
N HIS A 54 -37.82 -27.87 84.20
CA HIS A 54 -37.65 -26.49 83.76
C HIS A 54 -36.19 -26.15 83.45
N GLU A 55 -35.23 -26.72 84.18
CA GLU A 55 -33.80 -26.56 83.87
C GLU A 55 -33.45 -27.18 82.51
N LEU A 56 -33.97 -28.38 82.21
CA LEU A 56 -33.82 -29.01 80.90
C LEU A 56 -34.48 -28.17 79.80
N GLU A 57 -35.70 -27.68 80.01
CA GLU A 57 -36.40 -26.79 79.07
C GLU A 57 -35.58 -25.52 78.80
N LEU A 58 -35.00 -24.90 79.85
CA LEU A 58 -34.15 -23.72 79.74
C LEU A 58 -32.86 -24.02 78.94
N GLN A 59 -32.21 -25.14 79.20
CA GLN A 59 -31.03 -25.57 78.42
C GLN A 59 -31.38 -25.83 76.95
N HIS A 60 -32.55 -26.42 76.68
CA HIS A 60 -33.05 -26.60 75.31
C HIS A 60 -33.33 -25.26 74.63
N CYS A 61 -33.94 -24.31 75.33
CA CYS A 61 -34.17 -22.96 74.84
C CYS A 61 -32.85 -22.24 74.52
N TYR A 62 -31.83 -22.32 75.38
CA TYR A 62 -30.52 -21.71 75.09
C TYR A 62 -29.81 -22.36 73.91
N LYS A 63 -29.88 -23.69 73.78
CA LYS A 63 -29.34 -24.40 72.60
C LYS A 63 -30.05 -23.98 71.31
N ALA A 64 -31.38 -23.84 71.35
CA ALA A 64 -32.15 -23.35 70.22
C ALA A 64 -31.81 -21.89 69.88
N GLN A 65 -31.67 -21.03 70.90
CA GLN A 65 -31.26 -19.63 70.73
C GLN A 65 -29.87 -19.50 70.11
N SER A 66 -28.90 -20.32 70.56
CA SER A 66 -27.54 -20.34 69.98
C SER A 66 -27.58 -20.71 68.49
N ARG A 67 -28.31 -21.79 68.14
CA ARG A 67 -28.46 -22.22 66.74
C ARG A 67 -29.11 -21.15 65.87
N LEU A 68 -30.18 -20.51 66.36
CA LEU A 68 -30.84 -19.43 65.65
C LEU A 68 -29.92 -18.22 65.48
N SER A 69 -29.08 -17.90 66.48
CA SER A 69 -28.11 -16.82 66.37
C SER A 69 -26.99 -17.12 65.37
N GLU A 70 -26.51 -18.37 65.31
CA GLU A 70 -25.54 -18.81 64.32
C GLU A 70 -26.12 -18.73 62.90
N GLN A 71 -27.34 -19.23 62.70
CA GLN A 71 -28.05 -19.12 61.41
C GLN A 71 -28.28 -17.67 61.00
N LEU A 72 -28.63 -16.80 61.96
CA LEU A 72 -28.79 -15.38 61.66
C LEU A 72 -27.48 -14.73 61.19
N VAL A 73 -26.35 -15.12 61.79
CA VAL A 73 -25.03 -14.60 61.37
C VAL A 73 -24.70 -15.07 59.95
N THR A 74 -24.92 -16.34 59.61
CA THR A 74 -24.65 -16.85 58.25
C THR A 74 -25.51 -16.14 57.21
N GLU A 75 -26.81 -15.97 57.49
CA GLU A 75 -27.73 -15.25 56.59
C GLU A 75 -27.34 -13.77 56.44
N ILE A 76 -26.85 -13.12 57.50
CA ILE A 76 -26.34 -11.74 57.42
C ILE A 76 -25.08 -11.67 56.56
N GLU A 77 -24.17 -12.65 56.66
CA GLU A 77 -22.95 -12.71 55.84
C GLU A 77 -23.28 -12.95 54.36
N GLU A 78 -24.19 -13.89 54.06
CA GLU A 78 -24.70 -14.12 52.70
C GLU A 78 -25.43 -12.89 52.14
N GLY A 79 -26.22 -12.20 52.97
CA GLY A 79 -26.87 -10.92 52.63
C GLY A 79 -25.87 -9.80 52.32
N LYS A 80 -24.74 -9.74 53.04
CA LYS A 80 -23.66 -8.78 52.76
C LYS A 80 -22.93 -9.12 51.46
N ALA A 81 -22.65 -10.41 51.21
CA ALA A 81 -21.99 -10.86 49.99
C ALA A 81 -22.86 -10.60 48.75
N SER A 82 -24.14 -10.94 48.79
CA SER A 82 -25.10 -10.66 47.71
C SER A 82 -25.26 -9.17 47.45
N LYS A 83 -25.30 -8.33 48.49
CA LYS A 83 -25.33 -6.87 48.35
C LYS A 83 -24.05 -6.30 47.71
N ALA A 84 -22.88 -6.86 48.02
CA ALA A 84 -21.63 -6.45 47.38
C ALA A 84 -21.63 -6.80 45.89
N LEU A 85 -22.08 -8.01 45.54
CA LEU A 85 -22.21 -8.45 44.16
C LEU A 85 -23.24 -7.62 43.38
N LEU A 86 -24.36 -7.25 43.99
CA LEU A 86 -25.34 -6.35 43.38
C LEU A 86 -24.71 -5.00 43.00
N LYS A 87 -23.95 -4.38 43.90
CA LYS A 87 -23.25 -3.11 43.63
C LYS A 87 -22.24 -3.22 42.48
N GLU A 88 -21.52 -4.33 42.40
CA GLU A 88 -20.59 -4.58 41.30
C GLU A 88 -21.34 -4.72 39.96
N LYS A 89 -22.47 -5.43 39.95
CA LYS A 89 -23.32 -5.55 38.76
C LYS A 89 -23.96 -4.22 38.37
N GLU A 90 -24.41 -3.41 39.31
CA GLU A 90 -24.91 -2.06 39.05
C GLU A 90 -23.83 -1.18 38.41
N ALA A 91 -22.59 -1.22 38.92
CA ALA A 91 -21.47 -0.49 38.32
C ALA A 91 -21.10 -1.00 36.90
N MET A 92 -21.21 -2.31 36.67
CA MET A 92 -21.00 -2.87 35.34
C MET A 92 -22.09 -2.44 34.36
N VAL A 93 -23.36 -2.39 34.80
CA VAL A 93 -24.48 -1.93 33.98
C VAL A 93 -24.31 -0.46 33.60
N THR A 94 -23.90 0.41 34.53
CA THR A 94 -23.66 1.82 34.21
C THR A 94 -22.51 1.99 33.22
N SER A 95 -21.42 1.22 33.38
CA SER A 95 -20.32 1.20 32.39
C SER A 95 -20.82 0.81 30.99
N LEU A 96 -21.59 -0.29 30.89
CA LEU A 96 -22.15 -0.75 29.61
C LEU A 96 -23.12 0.25 29.00
N GLN A 97 -23.90 0.97 29.82
CA GLN A 97 -24.78 2.05 29.35
C GLN A 97 -23.97 3.18 28.72
N THR A 98 -22.86 3.60 29.33
CA THR A 98 -22.01 4.65 28.75
C THR A 98 -21.33 4.23 27.45
N GLU A 99 -20.92 2.97 27.33
CA GLU A 99 -20.37 2.44 26.08
C GLU A 99 -21.44 2.34 24.98
N LEU A 100 -22.66 1.95 25.34
CA LEU A 100 -23.80 1.92 24.41
C LEU A 100 -24.16 3.33 23.92
N GLU A 101 -24.18 4.32 24.81
CA GLU A 101 -24.42 5.72 24.44
C GLU A 101 -23.34 6.22 23.48
N LYS A 102 -22.06 6.00 23.80
CA LYS A 102 -20.93 6.39 22.94
C LYS A 102 -21.02 5.75 21.55
N THR A 103 -21.26 4.43 21.48
CA THR A 103 -21.40 3.73 20.20
C THR A 103 -22.64 4.20 19.42
N SER A 104 -23.71 4.62 20.12
CA SER A 104 -24.88 5.19 19.47
C SER A 104 -24.59 6.56 18.84
N GLU A 105 -23.81 7.42 19.51
CA GLU A 105 -23.37 8.72 18.99
C GLU A 105 -22.46 8.57 17.78
N GLU A 106 -21.49 7.65 17.84
CA GLU A 106 -20.61 7.32 16.71
C GLU A 106 -21.43 6.86 15.49
N ASN A 107 -22.45 6.02 15.70
CA ASN A 107 -23.34 5.58 14.62
C ASN A 107 -24.15 6.73 14.00
N VAL A 108 -24.59 7.71 14.79
CA VAL A 108 -25.29 8.90 14.29
C VAL A 108 -24.35 9.75 13.42
N GLN A 109 -23.10 9.97 13.87
CA GLN A 109 -22.10 10.71 13.10
C GLN A 109 -21.76 10.02 11.78
N LEU A 110 -21.60 8.70 11.79
CA LEU A 110 -21.35 7.91 10.57
C LEU A 110 -22.52 8.00 9.58
N LYS A 111 -23.77 7.97 10.06
CA LYS A 111 -24.95 8.15 9.21
C LYS A 111 -25.01 9.54 8.58
N GLN A 112 -24.70 10.59 9.33
CA GLN A 112 -24.63 11.96 8.78
C GLN A 112 -23.56 12.07 7.69
N SER A 113 -22.37 11.54 7.95
CA SER A 113 -21.30 11.52 6.95
C SER A 113 -21.69 10.75 5.69
N LEU A 114 -22.38 9.61 5.84
CA LEU A 114 -22.87 8.83 4.71
C LEU A 114 -23.89 9.61 3.86
N ASP A 115 -24.82 10.34 4.49
CA ASP A 115 -25.81 11.16 3.79
C ASP A 115 -25.16 12.32 3.03
N GLU A 116 -24.16 12.98 3.62
CA GLU A 116 -23.36 14.02 2.95
C GLU A 116 -22.63 13.47 1.72
N LYS A 117 -22.00 12.29 1.85
CA LYS A 117 -21.31 11.64 0.72
C LYS A 117 -22.28 11.21 -0.37
N THR A 118 -23.48 10.75 -0.01
CA THR A 118 -24.51 10.36 -0.98
C THR A 118 -24.99 11.57 -1.78
N LYS A 119 -25.27 12.70 -1.11
CA LYS A 119 -25.63 13.95 -1.77
C LYS A 119 -24.54 14.47 -2.70
N ALA A 120 -23.28 14.39 -2.29
CA ALA A 120 -22.16 14.78 -3.13
C ALA A 120 -22.02 13.87 -4.37
N LEU A 121 -22.27 12.57 -4.22
CA LEU A 121 -22.28 11.61 -5.32
C LEU A 121 -23.39 11.95 -6.34
N ASP A 122 -24.60 12.26 -5.87
CA ASP A 122 -25.72 12.60 -6.75
C ASP A 122 -25.45 13.86 -7.58
N LEU A 123 -24.80 14.87 -6.99
CA LEU A 123 -24.36 16.08 -7.71
C LEU A 123 -23.32 15.74 -8.79
N LEU A 124 -22.32 14.91 -8.47
CA LEU A 124 -21.32 14.47 -9.45
C LEU A 124 -21.93 13.66 -10.59
N ILE A 125 -22.95 12.84 -10.32
CA ILE A 125 -23.68 12.10 -11.35
C ILE A 125 -24.40 13.07 -12.29
N GLN A 126 -25.03 14.12 -11.76
CA GLN A 126 -25.69 15.15 -12.58
C GLN A 126 -24.67 15.89 -13.46
N GLU A 127 -23.54 16.33 -12.90
CA GLU A 127 -22.45 16.98 -13.67
C GLU A 127 -21.86 16.05 -14.74
N HIS A 128 -21.72 14.75 -14.43
CA HIS A 128 -21.24 13.79 -15.42
C HIS A 128 -22.23 13.64 -16.60
N GLN A 129 -23.53 13.64 -16.32
CA GLN A 129 -24.56 13.56 -17.36
C GLN A 129 -24.60 14.80 -18.26
N THR A 130 -24.42 16.00 -17.70
CA THR A 130 -24.37 17.23 -18.50
C THR A 130 -23.15 17.26 -19.42
N VAL A 131 -21.95 16.96 -18.88
CA VAL A 131 -20.71 16.90 -19.67
C VAL A 131 -20.77 15.81 -20.74
N LYS A 132 -21.42 14.67 -20.44
CA LYS A 132 -21.63 13.61 -21.43
C LYS A 132 -22.49 14.10 -22.60
N ALA A 133 -23.57 14.84 -22.34
CA ALA A 133 -24.42 15.40 -23.38
C ALA A 133 -23.66 16.43 -24.24
N GLU A 134 -22.85 17.29 -23.63
CA GLU A 134 -21.99 18.25 -24.34
C GLU A 134 -20.95 17.55 -25.24
N ARG A 135 -20.34 16.46 -24.74
CA ARG A 135 -19.40 15.65 -25.52
C ARG A 135 -20.07 15.01 -26.73
N GLU A 136 -21.26 14.45 -26.56
CA GLU A 136 -22.03 13.86 -27.67
C GLU A 136 -22.35 14.92 -28.73
N GLN A 137 -22.76 16.12 -28.31
CA GLN A 137 -22.96 17.25 -29.22
C GLN A 137 -21.66 17.65 -29.95
N ALA A 138 -20.52 17.71 -29.26
CA ALA A 138 -19.23 18.04 -29.89
C ALA A 138 -18.80 16.98 -30.92
N LEU A 139 -19.03 15.68 -30.64
CA LEU A 139 -18.72 14.60 -31.58
C LEU A 139 -19.55 14.70 -32.86
N THR A 140 -20.84 15.08 -32.77
CA THR A 140 -21.65 15.28 -33.98
C THR A 140 -21.14 16.43 -34.84
N LYS A 141 -20.69 17.53 -34.21
CA LYS A 141 -20.08 18.67 -34.92
C LYS A 141 -18.75 18.30 -35.56
N LEU A 142 -17.90 17.54 -34.85
CA LEU A 142 -16.63 17.06 -35.39
C LEU A 142 -16.85 16.19 -36.63
N LYS A 143 -17.80 15.24 -36.56
CA LYS A 143 -18.12 14.38 -37.69
C LYS A 143 -18.61 15.16 -38.91
N ALA A 144 -19.48 16.17 -38.70
CA ALA A 144 -19.92 17.04 -39.77
C ALA A 144 -18.74 17.80 -40.43
N ALA A 145 -17.80 18.29 -39.63
CA ALA A 145 -16.60 18.98 -40.14
C ALA A 145 -15.62 18.02 -40.86
N GLU A 146 -15.50 16.77 -40.39
CA GLU A 146 -14.73 15.73 -41.08
C GLU A 146 -15.33 15.40 -42.45
N ASP A 147 -16.66 15.24 -42.52
CA ASP A 147 -17.38 15.00 -43.78
C ASP A 147 -17.22 16.18 -44.77
N GLU A 148 -17.27 17.43 -44.27
CA GLU A 148 -17.00 18.63 -45.07
C GLU A 148 -15.56 18.65 -45.60
N ASN A 149 -14.56 18.39 -44.75
CA ASN A 149 -13.16 18.34 -45.15
C ASN A 149 -12.90 17.24 -46.19
N GLN A 150 -13.51 16.07 -46.02
CA GLN A 150 -13.42 14.97 -46.98
C GLN A 150 -13.93 15.43 -48.36
N SER A 151 -15.08 16.10 -48.40
CA SER A 151 -15.66 16.63 -49.65
C SER A 151 -14.77 17.67 -50.33
N LEU A 152 -14.07 18.50 -49.55
CA LEU A 152 -13.13 19.50 -50.06
C LEU A 152 -11.88 18.84 -50.65
N ILE A 153 -11.35 17.82 -49.98
CA ILE A 153 -10.21 17.04 -50.48
C ILE A 153 -10.59 16.35 -51.79
N ASP A 154 -11.76 15.72 -51.88
CA ASP A 154 -12.22 15.05 -53.10
C ASP A 154 -12.35 16.06 -54.26
N ARG A 155 -12.90 17.25 -53.99
CA ARG A 155 -13.00 18.33 -54.98
C ARG A 155 -11.63 18.82 -55.45
N TRP A 156 -10.70 19.01 -54.52
CA TRP A 156 -9.34 19.45 -54.83
C TRP A 156 -8.57 18.40 -55.64
N MET A 157 -8.69 17.12 -55.27
CA MET A 157 -8.10 16.00 -56.01
C MET A 157 -8.62 15.96 -57.46
N LEU A 158 -9.93 16.17 -57.65
CA LEU A 158 -10.52 16.21 -58.98
C LEU A 158 -9.97 17.37 -59.84
N GLU A 159 -9.76 18.55 -59.23
CA GLU A 159 -9.10 19.67 -59.92
C GLU A 159 -7.64 19.35 -60.25
N LYS A 160 -6.90 18.71 -59.33
CA LYS A 160 -5.51 18.30 -59.57
C LYS A 160 -5.36 17.23 -60.64
N MET A 161 -6.32 16.31 -60.76
CA MET A 161 -6.34 15.34 -61.87
C MET A 161 -6.55 16.03 -63.22
N LYS A 162 -7.45 17.01 -63.30
CA LYS A 162 -7.64 17.82 -64.52
C LYS A 162 -6.39 18.61 -64.89
N ASP A 163 -5.69 19.18 -63.91
CA ASP A 163 -4.43 19.89 -64.14
C ASP A 163 -3.33 18.93 -64.62
N ALA A 164 -3.26 17.72 -64.04
CA ALA A 164 -2.32 16.68 -64.45
C ALA A 164 -2.60 16.18 -65.88
N GLU A 165 -3.86 16.02 -66.27
CA GLU A 165 -4.25 15.68 -67.65
C GLU A 165 -3.77 16.74 -68.65
N LYS A 166 -4.00 18.03 -68.35
CA LYS A 166 -3.49 19.13 -69.20
C LYS A 166 -1.96 19.15 -69.30
N LEU A 167 -1.26 18.86 -68.20
CA LEU A 167 0.20 18.75 -68.20
C LEU A 167 0.67 17.56 -69.02
N ASN A 168 -0.02 16.42 -68.94
CA ASN A 168 0.30 15.24 -69.76
C ASN A 168 0.06 15.52 -71.24
N GLU A 169 -1.01 16.22 -71.61
CA GLU A 169 -1.24 16.68 -72.98
C GLU A 169 -0.11 17.61 -73.46
N ALA A 170 0.32 18.56 -72.62
CA ALA A 170 1.45 19.42 -72.92
C ALA A 170 2.76 18.65 -73.09
N ASN A 171 3.03 17.68 -72.21
CA ASN A 171 4.21 16.82 -72.29
C ASN A 171 4.20 15.94 -73.54
N ALA A 172 3.05 15.40 -73.94
CA ALA A 172 2.92 14.66 -75.19
C ALA A 172 3.25 15.55 -76.41
N MET A 173 2.79 16.81 -76.41
CA MET A 173 3.17 17.77 -77.44
C MET A 173 4.68 18.09 -77.42
N TYR A 174 5.30 18.22 -76.24
CA TYR A 174 6.74 18.40 -76.12
C TYR A 174 7.53 17.19 -76.62
N GLU A 175 7.10 15.97 -76.29
CA GLU A 175 7.72 14.74 -76.80
C GLU A 175 7.65 14.66 -78.32
N GLU A 176 6.50 15.01 -78.92
CA GLU A 176 6.34 15.07 -80.37
C GLU A 176 7.27 16.12 -81.01
N MET A 177 7.43 17.28 -80.36
CA MET A 177 8.36 18.32 -80.78
C MET A 177 9.83 17.88 -80.68
N VAL A 178 10.21 17.20 -79.60
CA VAL A 178 11.55 16.63 -79.41
C VAL A 178 11.83 15.54 -80.43
N LEU A 179 10.84 14.71 -80.75
CA LEU A 179 10.96 13.68 -81.78
C LEU A 179 11.16 14.32 -83.16
N LYS A 180 10.41 15.39 -83.48
CA LYS A 180 10.60 16.20 -84.68
C LYS A 180 11.99 16.83 -84.75
N LEU A 181 12.50 17.36 -83.63
CA LEU A 181 13.87 17.90 -83.54
C LEU A 181 14.95 16.83 -83.71
N LYS A 182 14.73 15.61 -83.20
CA LYS A 182 15.61 14.45 -83.44
C LYS A 182 15.60 14.01 -84.90
N THR A 183 14.43 13.99 -85.56
CA THR A 183 14.33 13.68 -87.00
C THR A 183 14.90 14.79 -87.89
N ALA A 184 14.96 16.03 -87.40
CA ALA A 184 15.53 17.18 -88.11
C ALA A 184 17.07 17.28 -88.04
N GLY A 185 17.76 16.27 -87.49
CA GLY A 185 19.21 16.13 -87.66
C GLY A 185 20.06 17.10 -86.84
N VAL A 186 19.68 17.41 -85.60
CA VAL A 186 20.60 18.00 -84.61
C VAL A 186 21.00 16.91 -83.61
N GLY A 187 21.85 16.01 -84.10
CA GLY A 187 22.54 15.02 -83.27
C GLY A 187 23.66 15.71 -82.49
N GLY A 188 23.38 16.10 -81.25
CA GLY A 188 24.40 16.62 -80.36
C GLY A 188 23.77 17.24 -79.13
N ILE A 189 24.14 16.73 -77.96
CA ILE A 189 23.72 17.13 -76.61
C ILE A 189 22.64 16.21 -76.03
N GLN A 190 23.04 14.98 -75.71
CA GLN A 190 22.39 14.19 -74.66
C GLN A 190 23.47 13.37 -73.94
N LEU A 191 24.29 14.04 -73.14
CA LEU A 191 25.22 13.36 -72.22
C LEU A 191 25.32 14.03 -70.84
N ASN A 192 24.39 14.94 -70.49
CA ASN A 192 24.42 15.65 -69.21
C ASN A 192 23.15 15.53 -68.34
N ALA A 193 22.19 14.67 -68.67
CA ALA A 193 20.92 14.57 -67.92
C ALA A 193 20.69 13.22 -67.23
N GLN A 194 21.77 12.50 -66.90
CA GLN A 194 21.72 11.25 -66.12
C GLN A 194 22.62 11.25 -64.87
N GLN A 195 23.16 12.41 -64.49
CA GLN A 195 23.96 12.56 -63.27
C GLN A 195 23.34 13.46 -62.18
N GLU A 196 22.18 14.08 -62.43
CA GLU A 196 21.54 14.98 -61.45
C GLU A 196 20.28 14.41 -60.75
N ALA A 197 19.89 13.16 -61.01
CA ALA A 197 18.62 12.61 -60.51
C ALA A 197 18.73 11.54 -59.40
N ASP A 198 19.95 11.20 -58.92
CA ASP A 198 20.17 10.23 -57.84
C ASP A 198 20.61 10.87 -56.50
N GLY A 199 20.58 12.21 -56.41
CA GLY A 199 20.99 12.95 -55.21
C GLY A 199 19.86 13.32 -54.23
N ILE A 200 18.60 12.96 -54.52
CA ILE A 200 17.45 13.44 -53.74
C ILE A 200 16.69 12.25 -53.13
N ILE A 201 17.37 11.52 -52.23
CA ILE A 201 16.71 10.69 -51.22
C ILE A 201 17.00 11.31 -49.85
N ARG A 202 16.12 12.24 -49.49
CA ARG A 202 15.68 12.57 -48.12
C ARG A 202 16.76 12.57 -47.03
N CYS A 203 17.59 13.61 -47.01
CA CYS A 203 18.01 14.19 -45.75
C CYS A 203 16.81 14.91 -45.12
N SER A 204 16.13 14.26 -44.17
CA SER A 204 15.34 15.01 -43.20
C SER A 204 16.31 15.57 -42.16
N GLU A 205 16.88 16.74 -42.45
CA GLU A 205 17.53 17.59 -41.47
C GLU A 205 16.47 18.09 -40.47
N ALA A 206 16.18 17.27 -39.47
CA ALA A 206 15.79 17.79 -38.17
C ALA A 206 17.11 18.02 -37.42
N GLY A 207 17.42 19.27 -37.08
CA GLY A 207 18.61 19.64 -36.34
C GLY A 207 18.63 18.96 -34.97
N TYR A 208 19.32 17.83 -34.88
CA TYR A 208 19.70 17.23 -33.61
C TYR A 208 21.07 17.80 -33.22
N MET A 209 21.14 18.51 -32.09
CA MET A 209 22.45 18.78 -31.47
C MET A 209 23.10 17.43 -31.16
N GLU A 210 24.30 17.18 -31.69
CA GLU A 210 25.12 16.06 -31.24
C GLU A 210 25.34 16.18 -29.73
N THR A 211 24.95 15.17 -28.97
CA THR A 211 25.19 15.18 -27.52
C THR A 211 26.67 14.90 -27.26
N PRO A 212 27.43 15.82 -26.64
CA PRO A 212 28.80 15.55 -26.27
C PRO A 212 28.87 14.40 -25.27
N ILE A 213 29.92 13.58 -25.36
CA ILE A 213 30.15 12.50 -24.39
C ILE A 213 30.56 13.16 -23.06
N PRO A 214 29.80 12.97 -21.98
CA PRO A 214 30.14 13.53 -20.67
C PRO A 214 31.51 12.99 -20.26
N SER A 215 32.39 13.87 -19.77
CA SER A 215 33.75 13.48 -19.39
C SER A 215 34.13 13.93 -17.99
N THR A 216 33.42 14.91 -17.44
CA THR A 216 33.73 15.47 -16.12
C THR A 216 32.48 15.50 -15.25
N CYS A 217 32.66 15.17 -13.96
CA CYS A 217 31.60 15.35 -12.97
C CYS A 217 31.56 16.82 -12.56
N THR A 218 30.44 17.48 -12.80
CA THR A 218 30.25 18.91 -12.48
C THR A 218 29.68 19.13 -11.09
N ILE A 219 28.69 18.32 -10.71
CA ILE A 219 27.94 18.51 -9.46
C ILE A 219 27.79 17.17 -8.75
N THR A 220 28.15 17.14 -7.47
CA THR A 220 27.88 16.03 -6.56
C THR A 220 26.85 16.47 -5.52
N ILE A 221 25.72 15.77 -5.48
CA ILE A 221 24.58 16.07 -4.59
C ILE A 221 24.44 14.93 -3.60
N ARG A 222 24.46 15.22 -2.29
CA ARG A 222 24.06 14.24 -1.27
C ARG A 222 22.53 14.16 -1.22
N ALA A 223 21.97 13.15 -1.89
CA ALA A 223 20.55 13.12 -2.20
C ALA A 223 19.72 12.36 -1.17
N HIS A 224 20.15 11.16 -0.76
CA HIS A 224 19.37 10.27 0.09
C HIS A 224 20.27 9.55 1.11
N ASP A 225 19.75 9.26 2.29
CA ASP A 225 20.44 8.41 3.27
C ASP A 225 19.94 6.97 3.10
N GLY A 226 20.71 6.12 2.39
CA GLY A 226 20.45 4.68 2.33
C GLY A 226 20.27 4.05 0.96
N GLY A 227 20.40 4.78 -0.15
CA GLY A 227 20.26 4.23 -1.51
C GLY A 227 19.39 5.10 -2.38
N CYS A 228 19.88 5.60 -3.50
CA CYS A 228 19.02 6.19 -4.55
C CYS A 228 18.73 5.11 -5.60
N GLY A 229 17.56 4.47 -5.47
CA GLY A 229 17.17 3.32 -6.28
C GLY A 229 16.61 3.68 -7.65
N SER A 230 16.26 4.95 -7.88
CA SER A 230 15.70 5.42 -9.14
C SER A 230 16.03 6.89 -9.41
N LEU A 231 16.31 7.19 -10.67
CA LEU A 231 16.67 8.50 -11.19
C LEU A 231 15.98 8.71 -12.53
N MET A 232 15.50 9.92 -12.79
CA MET A 232 14.92 10.27 -14.09
C MET A 232 14.84 11.79 -14.23
N PHE A 233 14.96 12.26 -15.47
CA PHE A 233 14.71 13.65 -15.83
C PHE A 233 13.25 13.87 -16.21
N GLU A 234 12.72 15.04 -15.85
CA GLU A 234 11.45 15.54 -16.38
C GLU A 234 11.63 15.88 -17.89
N HIS A 235 10.58 15.68 -18.70
CA HIS A 235 10.71 15.78 -20.16
C HIS A 235 10.97 17.24 -20.59
N ASN A 236 12.03 17.48 -21.37
CA ASN A 236 12.40 18.81 -21.88
C ASN A 236 12.59 19.87 -20.77
N SER A 237 12.98 19.44 -19.56
CA SER A 237 13.30 20.36 -18.48
C SER A 237 14.62 20.02 -17.81
N ASP A 238 15.14 20.98 -17.04
CA ASP A 238 16.35 20.84 -16.23
C ASP A 238 16.09 20.12 -14.90
N LYS A 239 14.87 19.63 -14.64
CA LYS A 239 14.55 19.02 -13.35
C LYS A 239 14.91 17.54 -13.32
N LEU A 240 15.67 17.16 -12.31
CA LEU A 240 16.00 15.78 -11.99
C LEU A 240 15.15 15.29 -10.82
N ILE A 241 14.58 14.09 -10.94
CA ILE A 241 13.80 13.45 -9.88
C ILE A 241 14.56 12.23 -9.38
N SER A 242 14.70 12.10 -8.06
CA SER A 242 15.35 10.98 -7.41
C SER A 242 14.45 10.34 -6.36
N GLY A 243 14.52 9.01 -6.28
CA GLY A 243 13.74 8.20 -5.33
C GLY A 243 14.66 7.38 -4.44
N GLY A 244 14.49 7.54 -3.13
CA GLY A 244 15.40 6.98 -2.13
C GLY A 244 14.83 5.86 -1.26
N GLN A 245 15.73 5.14 -0.60
CA GLN A 245 15.41 4.25 0.51
C GLN A 245 14.94 5.01 1.77
N ASP A 246 15.23 6.32 1.84
CA ASP A 246 14.74 7.24 2.88
C ASP A 246 13.24 7.57 2.76
N GLN A 247 12.51 6.88 1.87
CA GLN A 247 11.06 7.00 1.66
C GLN A 247 10.64 8.37 1.12
N THR A 248 11.56 9.11 0.52
CA THR A 248 11.28 10.41 -0.10
C THR A 248 11.55 10.37 -1.59
N VAL A 249 10.80 11.20 -2.32
CA VAL A 249 11.12 11.56 -3.70
C VAL A 249 11.56 13.02 -3.70
N LYS A 250 12.73 13.32 -4.25
CA LYS A 250 13.29 14.67 -4.28
C LYS A 250 13.41 15.15 -5.71
N ILE A 251 13.11 16.43 -5.93
CA ILE A 251 13.23 17.11 -7.22
C ILE A 251 14.35 18.15 -7.11
N TRP A 252 15.30 18.08 -8.02
CA TRP A 252 16.51 18.90 -8.08
C TRP A 252 16.54 19.69 -9.38
N SER A 253 17.18 20.86 -9.38
CA SER A 253 17.62 21.51 -10.62
C SER A 253 18.97 20.94 -11.03
N ALA A 254 19.10 20.46 -12.26
CA ALA A 254 20.33 19.83 -12.74
C ALA A 254 21.42 20.84 -13.10
N SER A 255 21.07 22.07 -13.45
CA SER A 255 22.03 23.15 -13.66
C SER A 255 22.71 23.64 -12.38
N THR A 256 22.00 23.61 -11.24
CA THR A 256 22.49 24.15 -9.96
C THR A 256 22.78 23.09 -8.91
N GLY A 257 22.21 21.89 -9.05
CA GLY A 257 22.20 20.86 -8.01
C GLY A 257 21.32 21.19 -6.81
N ALA A 258 20.55 22.28 -6.84
CA ALA A 258 19.74 22.71 -5.71
C ALA A 258 18.46 21.87 -5.58
N LEU A 259 18.11 21.52 -4.33
CA LEU A 259 16.85 20.87 -4.00
C LEU A 259 15.68 21.84 -4.22
N THR A 260 14.79 21.51 -5.15
CA THR A 260 13.60 22.32 -5.47
C THR A 260 12.41 21.90 -4.62
N SER A 261 12.19 20.60 -4.44
CA SER A 261 11.04 20.09 -3.69
C SER A 261 11.30 18.69 -3.14
N THR A 262 10.73 18.40 -1.97
CA THR A 262 10.72 17.06 -1.37
C THR A 262 9.28 16.59 -1.26
N LEU A 263 8.99 15.45 -1.89
CA LEU A 263 7.70 14.79 -1.86
C LEU A 263 7.73 13.72 -0.78
N HIS A 264 6.90 13.91 0.24
CA HIS A 264 6.72 12.99 1.36
C HIS A 264 5.45 12.15 1.16
N GLY A 265 5.36 11.03 1.90
CA GLY A 265 4.17 10.19 1.96
C GLY A 265 4.40 8.72 1.57
N CYS A 266 5.56 8.37 1.00
CA CYS A 266 5.89 6.96 0.76
C CYS A 266 6.05 6.24 2.10
N LEU A 267 5.52 5.02 2.19
CA LEU A 267 5.58 4.18 3.40
C LEU A 267 6.73 3.15 3.36
N GLY A 268 7.69 3.35 2.45
CA GLY A 268 8.77 2.41 2.17
C GLY A 268 9.69 2.94 1.07
N SER A 269 10.72 2.17 0.74
CA SER A 269 11.74 2.53 -0.25
C SER A 269 11.14 2.72 -1.64
N VAL A 270 11.58 3.77 -2.34
CA VAL A 270 11.17 4.04 -3.72
C VAL A 270 12.02 3.21 -4.66
N ASN A 271 11.40 2.25 -5.35
CA ASN A 271 12.08 1.32 -6.25
C ASN A 271 12.06 1.79 -7.70
N ASP A 272 11.02 2.54 -8.09
CA ASP A 272 10.87 3.07 -9.44
C ASP A 272 10.17 4.42 -9.45
N LEU A 273 10.44 5.19 -10.51
CA LEU A 273 9.85 6.50 -10.76
C LEU A 273 9.38 6.58 -12.21
N ALA A 274 8.22 7.21 -12.40
CA ALA A 274 7.71 7.58 -13.71
C ALA A 274 7.17 9.02 -13.69
N VAL A 275 7.34 9.75 -14.78
CA VAL A 275 6.81 11.10 -14.97
C VAL A 275 5.89 11.05 -16.18
N THR A 276 4.75 11.73 -16.09
CA THR A 276 3.85 11.83 -17.24
C THR A 276 4.49 12.64 -18.36
N ASN A 277 4.17 12.34 -19.62
CA ASN A 277 4.74 13.06 -20.76
C ASN A 277 4.42 14.57 -20.76
N ASP A 278 3.35 14.97 -20.06
CA ASP A 278 2.98 16.38 -19.85
C ASP A 278 3.64 17.01 -18.61
N ASN A 279 4.52 16.26 -17.92
CA ASN A 279 5.24 16.64 -16.70
C ASN A 279 4.35 17.07 -15.52
N LYS A 280 3.05 16.81 -15.56
CA LYS A 280 2.13 17.23 -14.50
C LYS A 280 2.16 16.32 -13.30
N PHE A 281 2.48 15.04 -13.47
CA PHE A 281 2.46 14.06 -12.40
C PHE A 281 3.77 13.29 -12.29
N VAL A 282 4.20 13.12 -11.04
CA VAL A 282 5.31 12.26 -10.64
C VAL A 282 4.72 11.04 -9.96
N ILE A 283 5.11 9.85 -10.38
CA ILE A 283 4.62 8.57 -9.90
C ILE A 283 5.80 7.81 -9.28
N ALA A 284 5.63 7.31 -8.06
CA ALA A 284 6.61 6.47 -7.40
C ALA A 284 6.05 5.09 -7.08
N ALA A 285 6.84 4.06 -7.40
CA ALA A 285 6.57 2.69 -6.99
C ALA A 285 7.33 2.39 -5.69
N CYS A 286 6.59 2.08 -4.63
CA CYS A 286 7.12 1.85 -3.30
C CYS A 286 7.18 0.36 -2.95
N SER A 287 8.15 -0.05 -2.13
CA SER A 287 8.25 -1.41 -1.59
C SER A 287 7.07 -1.82 -0.71
N SER A 288 6.22 -0.87 -0.30
CA SER A 288 4.95 -1.12 0.40
C SER A 288 3.83 -1.67 -0.51
N ASN A 289 4.15 -2.05 -1.76
CA ASN A 289 3.22 -2.50 -2.80
C ASN A 289 2.15 -1.47 -3.19
N LYS A 290 2.41 -0.18 -2.92
CA LYS A 290 1.55 0.94 -3.28
C LYS A 290 2.25 1.86 -4.28
N LEU A 291 1.46 2.46 -5.14
CA LEU A 291 1.88 3.56 -6.01
C LEU A 291 1.47 4.87 -5.37
N PHE A 292 2.38 5.85 -5.40
CA PHE A 292 2.10 7.21 -4.97
C PHE A 292 2.20 8.13 -6.17
N VAL A 293 1.29 9.10 -6.25
CA VAL A 293 1.25 10.08 -7.33
C VAL A 293 1.19 11.46 -6.70
N TRP A 294 2.05 12.37 -7.18
CA TRP A 294 2.04 13.78 -6.81
C TRP A 294 1.85 14.63 -8.05
N LYS A 295 1.15 15.74 -7.90
CA LYS A 295 1.08 16.79 -8.91
C LYS A 295 2.32 17.67 -8.81
N SER A 296 3.08 17.80 -9.90
CA SER A 296 4.24 18.69 -9.99
C SER A 296 3.77 20.14 -9.91
N MET A 297 4.21 20.90 -8.90
CA MET A 297 3.86 22.31 -8.70
C MET A 297 4.70 23.23 -9.60
N GLY A 298 4.66 23.00 -10.92
CA GLY A 298 5.31 23.85 -11.93
C GLY A 298 4.29 24.43 -12.91
N THR A 299 4.11 25.76 -12.88
CA THR A 299 3.25 26.60 -13.74
C THR A 299 1.76 26.27 -13.77
N SER A 300 1.02 26.99 -12.93
CA SER A 300 -0.38 27.33 -13.17
C SER A 300 -0.50 28.21 -14.41
N SER A 301 -1.17 27.73 -15.45
CA SER A 301 -2.07 28.60 -16.22
C SER A 301 -3.49 28.25 -15.79
N PRO A 302 -4.23 29.18 -15.15
CA PRO A 302 -5.61 28.96 -14.76
C PRO A 302 -6.52 29.47 -15.88
N HIS A 303 -6.41 28.97 -17.11
CA HIS A 303 -7.41 29.26 -18.14
C HIS A 303 -7.46 28.15 -19.19
N SER A 304 -8.71 27.83 -19.55
CA SER A 304 -9.14 27.08 -20.73
C SER A 304 -9.10 25.57 -20.64
N ASP A 305 -10.31 25.01 -20.53
CA ASP A 305 -10.75 23.70 -21.00
C ASP A 305 -9.69 22.91 -21.77
N CYS A 306 -9.18 21.86 -21.13
CA CYS A 306 -8.50 20.80 -21.83
C CYS A 306 -8.91 19.47 -21.18
N TRP A 307 -10.04 18.93 -21.65
CA TRP A 307 -10.43 17.55 -21.36
C TRP A 307 -9.43 16.64 -22.07
N VAL A 308 -8.36 16.24 -21.38
CA VAL A 308 -7.31 15.40 -21.95
C VAL A 308 -7.54 13.94 -21.57
N LYS A 309 -7.45 13.09 -22.61
CA LYS A 309 -7.46 11.62 -22.65
C LYS A 309 -7.01 10.95 -21.35
N SER A 310 -7.75 9.91 -20.94
CA SER A 310 -7.44 9.07 -19.78
C SER A 310 -5.96 8.69 -19.72
N PHE A 311 -5.25 9.18 -18.70
CA PHE A 311 -3.87 8.81 -18.43
C PHE A 311 -3.85 7.43 -17.78
N VAL A 312 -3.42 6.42 -18.54
CA VAL A 312 -3.24 5.06 -18.03
C VAL A 312 -1.84 4.93 -17.43
N ILE A 313 -1.75 4.46 -16.20
CA ILE A 313 -0.49 4.08 -15.55
C ILE A 313 -0.40 2.56 -15.55
N ALA A 314 0.79 2.00 -15.74
CA ALA A 314 1.04 0.58 -15.58
C ALA A 314 2.08 0.36 -14.48
N SER A 315 1.89 -0.71 -13.70
CA SER A 315 2.81 -1.11 -12.65
C SER A 315 3.02 -2.62 -12.68
N SER A 316 4.27 -3.04 -12.55
CA SER A 316 4.65 -4.44 -12.36
C SER A 316 4.91 -4.74 -10.89
N SER A 317 4.52 -5.94 -10.44
CA SER A 317 4.72 -6.40 -9.07
C SER A 317 5.38 -7.78 -9.05
N ASN A 318 6.07 -8.08 -7.96
CA ASN A 318 6.73 -9.37 -7.75
C ASN A 318 5.73 -10.52 -7.51
N ASP A 319 4.43 -10.21 -7.42
CA ASP A 319 3.33 -11.19 -7.42
C ASP A 319 2.99 -11.75 -8.81
N ARG A 320 3.80 -11.44 -9.83
CA ARG A 320 3.61 -11.81 -11.24
C ARG A 320 2.45 -11.09 -11.92
N THR A 321 1.95 -10.01 -11.33
CA THR A 321 0.89 -9.20 -11.93
C THR A 321 1.44 -7.91 -12.52
N ILE A 322 0.82 -7.50 -13.63
CA ILE A 322 0.94 -6.17 -14.20
C ILE A 322 -0.43 -5.53 -14.07
N LYS A 323 -0.53 -4.44 -13.33
CA LYS A 323 -1.78 -3.70 -13.13
C LYS A 323 -1.77 -2.44 -13.94
N THR A 324 -2.90 -2.12 -14.56
CA THR A 324 -3.12 -0.82 -15.19
C THR A 324 -4.14 -0.02 -14.40
N TRP A 325 -3.89 1.27 -14.27
CA TRP A 325 -4.63 2.19 -13.41
C TRP A 325 -5.10 3.37 -14.24
N ASP A 326 -6.29 3.86 -13.94
CA ASP A 326 -6.72 5.16 -14.45
C ASP A 326 -6.24 6.24 -13.48
N LEU A 327 -5.37 7.13 -13.94
CA LEU A 327 -4.86 8.20 -13.10
C LEU A 327 -5.97 9.17 -12.66
N GLN A 328 -7.02 9.34 -13.47
CA GLN A 328 -8.09 10.28 -13.16
C GLN A 328 -8.98 9.78 -12.02
N THR A 329 -9.29 8.49 -12.00
CA THR A 329 -10.21 7.90 -11.01
C THR A 329 -9.47 7.23 -9.86
N GLY A 330 -8.19 6.90 -10.03
CA GLY A 330 -7.39 6.14 -9.08
C GLY A 330 -7.73 4.65 -9.05
N PHE A 331 -8.67 4.17 -9.86
CA PHE A 331 -9.06 2.77 -9.88
C PHE A 331 -8.17 1.92 -10.79
N CYS A 332 -7.96 0.66 -10.38
CA CYS A 332 -7.33 -0.37 -11.20
C CYS A 332 -8.27 -0.75 -12.34
N LYS A 333 -7.87 -0.50 -13.59
CA LYS A 333 -8.62 -0.84 -14.81
C LYS A 333 -8.48 -2.30 -15.19
N SER A 334 -7.26 -2.82 -15.16
CA SER A 334 -6.97 -4.20 -15.56
C SER A 334 -5.87 -4.80 -14.71
N THR A 335 -5.95 -6.10 -14.49
CA THR A 335 -4.87 -6.90 -13.88
C THR A 335 -4.50 -7.99 -14.86
N ILE A 336 -3.29 -7.92 -15.38
CA ILE A 336 -2.72 -8.86 -16.34
C ILE A 336 -1.81 -9.81 -15.57
N MET A 337 -2.10 -11.11 -15.65
CA MET A 337 -1.27 -12.15 -15.05
C MET A 337 -0.14 -12.53 -15.99
N SER A 338 1.08 -12.58 -15.48
CA SER A 338 2.26 -13.01 -16.24
C SER A 338 2.82 -14.33 -15.68
N ALA A 339 3.47 -15.11 -16.55
CA ALA A 339 4.00 -16.42 -16.17
C ALA A 339 5.23 -16.34 -15.24
N SER A 340 5.99 -15.24 -15.33
CA SER A 340 7.22 -14.99 -14.59
C SER A 340 7.20 -13.59 -13.97
N ASN A 341 7.95 -13.40 -12.88
CA ASN A 341 8.00 -12.13 -12.15
C ASN A 341 8.56 -11.00 -13.05
N PRO A 342 7.78 -9.94 -13.33
CA PRO A 342 8.27 -8.75 -14.02
C PRO A 342 9.12 -7.91 -13.06
N ASN A 343 10.38 -7.65 -13.42
CA ASN A 343 11.28 -6.79 -12.64
C ASN A 343 11.15 -5.31 -13.04
N SER A 344 10.88 -5.04 -14.32
CA SER A 344 10.84 -3.68 -14.86
C SER A 344 9.81 -3.58 -15.98
N LEU A 345 9.24 -2.39 -16.14
CA LEU A 345 8.17 -2.10 -17.08
C LEU A 345 8.40 -0.73 -17.73
N ALA A 346 8.15 -0.62 -19.03
CA ALA A 346 8.21 0.64 -19.74
C ALA A 346 7.11 0.75 -20.81
N PHE A 347 6.60 1.95 -21.02
CA PHE A 347 5.65 2.24 -22.09
C PHE A 347 6.38 2.46 -23.42
N ILE A 348 5.90 1.80 -24.47
CA ILE A 348 6.39 2.02 -25.83
C ILE A 348 5.48 3.03 -26.50
N ASP A 349 4.22 2.65 -26.72
CA ASP A 349 3.21 3.50 -27.33
C ASP A 349 1.88 3.30 -26.61
N GLY A 350 0.93 4.24 -26.73
CA GLY A 350 -0.18 4.42 -25.78
C GLY A 350 -0.81 3.15 -25.17
N ASP A 351 -1.07 2.14 -25.99
CA ASP A 351 -1.69 0.88 -25.56
C ASP A 351 -0.71 -0.31 -25.40
N ILE A 352 0.57 -0.14 -25.74
CA ILE A 352 1.60 -1.20 -25.71
C ILE A 352 2.65 -0.90 -24.63
N ILE A 353 2.84 -1.85 -23.72
CA ILE A 353 3.91 -1.84 -22.72
C ILE A 353 4.87 -3.00 -22.95
N CYS A 354 6.11 -2.81 -22.53
CA CYS A 354 7.11 -3.87 -22.44
C CYS A 354 7.45 -4.17 -20.99
N SER A 355 7.71 -5.43 -20.69
CA SER A 355 8.17 -5.86 -19.37
C SER A 355 9.35 -6.82 -19.48
N GLY A 356 10.35 -6.59 -18.63
CA GLY A 356 11.49 -7.47 -18.45
C GLY A 356 11.24 -8.43 -17.29
N HIS A 357 11.42 -9.71 -17.53
CA HIS A 357 11.10 -10.76 -16.55
C HIS A 357 12.34 -11.52 -16.07
N ARG A 358 12.21 -12.13 -14.89
CA ARG A 358 13.26 -12.98 -14.28
C ARG A 358 13.56 -14.27 -15.02
N ASP A 359 12.69 -14.68 -15.94
CA ASP A 359 12.94 -15.83 -16.81
C ASP A 359 13.75 -15.47 -18.06
N GLY A 360 14.30 -14.25 -18.11
CA GLY A 360 15.14 -13.80 -19.21
C GLY A 360 14.38 -13.23 -20.41
N ASN A 361 13.05 -13.27 -20.37
CA ASN A 361 12.22 -12.85 -21.49
C ASN A 361 11.79 -11.39 -21.39
N LEU A 362 11.89 -10.68 -22.51
CA LEU A 362 11.19 -9.43 -22.78
C LEU A 362 9.80 -9.76 -23.34
N ARG A 363 8.75 -9.18 -22.77
CA ARG A 363 7.37 -9.38 -23.24
C ARG A 363 6.72 -8.06 -23.61
N LEU A 364 5.99 -8.05 -24.71
CA LEU A 364 5.13 -6.93 -25.09
C LEU A 364 3.68 -7.28 -24.77
N TRP A 365 2.94 -6.30 -24.25
CA TRP A 365 1.54 -6.47 -23.87
C TRP A 365 0.69 -5.39 -24.50
N ASP A 366 -0.45 -5.79 -25.02
CA ASP A 366 -1.54 -4.89 -25.38
C ASP A 366 -2.42 -4.68 -24.14
N ILE A 367 -2.40 -3.47 -23.58
CA ILE A 367 -3.13 -3.08 -22.37
C ILE A 367 -4.64 -3.18 -22.59
N ARG A 368 -5.14 -2.80 -23.77
CA ARG A 368 -6.59 -2.80 -24.06
C ARG A 368 -7.12 -4.22 -24.09
N ARG A 369 -6.35 -5.14 -24.65
CA ARG A 369 -6.73 -6.57 -24.74
C ARG A 369 -6.34 -7.37 -23.50
N GLY A 370 -5.41 -6.87 -22.69
CA GLY A 370 -4.86 -7.57 -21.53
C GLY A 370 -4.09 -8.85 -21.89
N LYS A 371 -3.51 -8.92 -23.08
CA LYS A 371 -2.82 -10.11 -23.61
C LYS A 371 -1.37 -9.81 -23.97
N CYS A 372 -0.51 -10.80 -23.74
CA CYS A 372 0.85 -10.81 -24.25
C CYS A 372 0.80 -10.95 -25.78
N THR A 373 1.40 -10.01 -26.50
CA THR A 373 1.46 -10.03 -27.97
C THR A 373 2.69 -10.78 -28.44
N THR A 374 3.85 -10.48 -27.85
CA THR A 374 5.13 -11.09 -28.23
C THR A 374 5.99 -11.40 -27.01
N GLN A 375 6.81 -12.43 -27.13
CA GLN A 375 7.80 -12.83 -26.13
C GLN A 375 9.13 -13.10 -26.83
N ILE A 376 10.19 -12.49 -26.32
CA ILE A 376 11.54 -12.53 -26.89
C ILE A 376 12.52 -12.91 -25.78
N ALA A 377 13.41 -13.86 -26.03
CA ALA A 377 14.50 -14.16 -25.11
C ALA A 377 15.56 -13.07 -25.23
N ALA A 378 15.78 -12.30 -24.16
CA ALA A 378 16.72 -11.18 -24.16
C ALA A 378 17.99 -11.49 -23.37
N HIS A 379 17.83 -12.11 -22.20
CA HIS A 379 18.91 -12.36 -21.23
C HIS A 379 18.65 -13.67 -20.46
N LEU A 380 19.50 -13.99 -19.47
CA LEU A 380 19.21 -15.03 -18.47
C LEU A 380 18.17 -14.58 -17.42
N ASP A 381 18.30 -13.33 -16.95
CA ASP A 381 17.38 -12.65 -16.03
C ASP A 381 17.44 -11.16 -16.37
N VAL A 382 16.30 -10.57 -16.78
CA VAL A 382 16.22 -9.16 -17.17
C VAL A 382 16.08 -8.31 -15.91
N THR A 383 17.03 -7.42 -15.68
CA THR A 383 17.04 -6.53 -14.51
C THR A 383 16.23 -5.26 -14.75
N SER A 384 16.37 -4.66 -15.94
CA SER A 384 15.73 -3.39 -16.28
C SER A 384 15.43 -3.28 -17.77
N VAL A 385 14.40 -2.49 -18.07
CA VAL A 385 13.98 -2.15 -19.43
C VAL A 385 13.82 -0.64 -19.53
N CYS A 386 14.37 -0.06 -20.60
CA CYS A 386 14.26 1.36 -20.92
C CYS A 386 13.86 1.51 -22.38
N VAL A 387 12.95 2.42 -22.69
CA VAL A 387 12.52 2.71 -24.07
C VAL A 387 13.14 4.01 -24.53
N SER A 388 13.57 4.06 -25.78
CA SER A 388 14.15 5.25 -26.38
C SER A 388 13.12 6.37 -26.54
N ARG A 389 13.59 7.61 -26.66
CA ARG A 389 12.70 8.77 -26.74
C ARG A 389 11.90 8.82 -28.03
N SER A 390 12.49 8.34 -29.13
CA SER A 390 11.77 8.13 -30.39
C SER A 390 10.84 6.92 -30.37
N LYS A 391 10.92 6.09 -29.30
CA LYS A 391 10.18 4.82 -29.12
C LYS A 391 10.51 3.77 -30.18
N ASN A 392 11.62 3.93 -30.89
CA ASN A 392 12.07 2.96 -31.89
C ASN A 392 12.94 1.87 -31.28
N PHE A 393 13.56 2.11 -30.13
CA PHE A 393 14.44 1.13 -29.50
C PHE A 393 14.04 0.79 -28.05
N ILE A 394 14.28 -0.45 -27.67
CA ILE A 394 14.16 -0.94 -26.30
C ILE A 394 15.54 -1.39 -25.85
N LEU A 395 16.06 -0.81 -24.76
CA LEU A 395 17.27 -1.25 -24.11
C LEU A 395 16.91 -2.16 -22.94
N THR A 396 17.43 -3.39 -22.95
CA THR A 396 17.33 -4.34 -21.84
C THR A 396 18.68 -4.55 -21.20
N SER A 397 18.70 -4.72 -19.88
CA SER A 397 19.89 -5.15 -19.15
C SER A 397 19.65 -6.49 -18.46
N GLY A 398 20.68 -7.32 -18.41
CA GLY A 398 20.60 -8.63 -17.78
C GLY A 398 21.62 -8.85 -16.67
N ARG A 399 21.34 -9.86 -15.83
CA ARG A 399 22.31 -10.42 -14.86
C ARG A 399 23.55 -11.07 -15.51
N ASP A 400 23.49 -11.30 -16.81
CA ASP A 400 24.62 -11.75 -17.65
C ASP A 400 25.66 -10.65 -17.91
N ASN A 401 25.45 -9.44 -17.38
CA ASN A 401 26.30 -8.25 -17.58
C ASN A 401 26.35 -7.77 -19.03
N VAL A 402 25.25 -7.99 -19.74
CA VAL A 402 25.06 -7.57 -21.12
C VAL A 402 23.88 -6.61 -21.18
N HIS A 403 23.99 -5.62 -22.08
CA HIS A 403 22.89 -4.73 -22.43
C HIS A 403 22.55 -4.93 -23.90
N ASN A 404 21.29 -5.30 -24.18
CA ASN A 404 20.81 -5.53 -25.55
C ASN A 404 19.88 -4.40 -25.97
N LEU A 405 20.09 -3.89 -27.18
CA LEU A 405 19.24 -2.89 -27.81
C LEU A 405 18.41 -3.56 -28.91
N PHE A 406 17.10 -3.52 -28.78
CA PHE A 406 16.14 -4.08 -29.73
C PHE A 406 15.48 -2.97 -30.55
N ASP A 407 15.29 -3.13 -31.86
CA ASP A 407 14.35 -2.29 -32.63
C ASP A 407 12.92 -2.77 -32.32
N VAL A 408 12.03 -1.85 -31.96
CA VAL A 408 10.63 -2.12 -31.62
C VAL A 408 9.86 -2.74 -32.79
N ARG A 409 10.20 -2.36 -34.02
CA ARG A 409 9.46 -2.79 -35.23
C ARG A 409 9.81 -4.22 -35.64
N THR A 410 11.09 -4.59 -35.55
CA THR A 410 11.58 -5.92 -35.95
C THR A 410 11.71 -6.86 -34.78
N LEU A 411 11.86 -6.33 -33.56
CA LEU A 411 12.15 -7.06 -32.33
C LEU A 411 13.46 -7.87 -32.39
N GLU A 412 14.37 -7.45 -33.27
CA GLU A 412 15.71 -8.00 -33.40
C GLU A 412 16.73 -7.17 -32.62
N ILE A 413 17.83 -7.82 -32.22
CA ILE A 413 18.92 -7.16 -31.50
C ILE A 413 19.73 -6.32 -32.50
N CYS A 414 19.66 -4.99 -32.37
CA CYS A 414 20.44 -4.03 -33.15
C CYS A 414 21.84 -3.80 -32.58
N GLY A 415 22.04 -4.07 -31.28
CA GLY A 415 23.32 -3.90 -30.62
C GLY A 415 23.40 -4.65 -29.30
N THR A 416 24.57 -5.21 -29.02
CA THR A 416 24.88 -5.89 -27.77
C THR A 416 26.10 -5.25 -27.14
N PHE A 417 25.94 -4.68 -25.95
CA PHE A 417 26.97 -3.92 -25.25
C PHE A 417 27.46 -4.69 -24.03
N ARG A 418 28.78 -4.88 -23.96
CA ARG A 418 29.49 -5.56 -22.88
C ARG A 418 30.90 -4.98 -22.73
N ALA A 419 31.44 -4.99 -21.51
CA ALA A 419 32.83 -4.62 -21.24
C ALA A 419 33.45 -5.62 -20.25
N MET A 420 34.78 -5.76 -20.25
CA MET A 420 35.50 -6.73 -19.41
C MET A 420 35.44 -6.42 -17.89
N GLY A 421 35.02 -5.21 -17.49
CA GLY A 421 34.82 -4.82 -16.09
C GLY A 421 33.36 -4.54 -15.69
N ASN A 422 32.45 -4.34 -16.66
CA ASN A 422 31.07 -3.99 -16.38
C ASN A 422 30.35 -5.15 -15.68
N ARG A 423 29.82 -4.88 -14.49
CA ARG A 423 28.93 -5.78 -13.76
C ARG A 423 27.65 -5.06 -13.37
N VAL A 424 26.52 -5.58 -13.82
CA VAL A 424 25.21 -5.01 -13.52
C VAL A 424 24.91 -5.13 -12.02
N VAL A 425 24.49 -4.03 -11.41
CA VAL A 425 24.24 -3.96 -9.97
C VAL A 425 22.96 -4.69 -9.60
N GLY A 426 23.13 -5.94 -9.15
CA GLY A 426 22.02 -6.76 -8.64
C GLY A 426 20.87 -6.86 -9.64
N SER A 427 19.64 -6.71 -9.17
CA SER A 427 18.44 -6.63 -10.02
C SER A 427 17.96 -5.18 -10.23
N TRP A 428 18.77 -4.19 -9.83
CA TRP A 428 18.35 -2.79 -9.75
C TRP A 428 19.07 -1.86 -10.72
N GLY A 429 20.14 -2.32 -11.37
CA GLY A 429 20.89 -1.51 -12.33
C GLY A 429 19.99 -1.00 -13.46
N LYS A 430 19.80 0.32 -13.54
CA LYS A 430 19.00 0.97 -14.59
C LYS A 430 19.89 1.70 -15.59
N PRO A 431 20.03 1.20 -16.82
CA PRO A 431 20.76 1.89 -17.86
C PRO A 431 19.91 3.04 -18.44
N CYS A 432 20.54 3.89 -19.23
CA CYS A 432 19.87 4.91 -20.01
C CYS A 432 20.37 4.95 -21.45
N ILE A 433 19.52 5.44 -22.35
CA ILE A 433 19.87 5.77 -23.72
C ILE A 433 20.02 7.29 -23.80
N SER A 434 21.00 7.77 -24.56
CA SER A 434 21.14 9.21 -24.83
C SER A 434 19.94 9.76 -25.62
N PRO A 435 19.65 11.06 -25.54
CA PRO A 435 18.54 11.69 -26.27
C PRO A 435 18.64 11.57 -27.80
N ASP A 436 19.87 11.52 -28.33
CA ASP A 436 20.16 11.32 -29.76
C ASP A 436 20.22 9.82 -30.16
N GLU A 437 20.03 8.92 -29.18
CA GLU A 437 20.03 7.47 -29.34
C GLU A 437 21.36 6.87 -29.86
N ASN A 438 22.44 7.65 -29.85
CA ASN A 438 23.75 7.19 -30.30
C ASN A 438 24.60 6.60 -29.19
N PHE A 439 24.26 6.85 -27.93
CA PHE A 439 24.99 6.38 -26.77
C PHE A 439 24.10 5.62 -25.80
N VAL A 440 24.69 4.64 -25.14
CA VAL A 440 24.07 3.88 -24.05
C VAL A 440 24.95 4.03 -22.82
N GLY A 441 24.36 4.46 -21.71
CA GLY A 441 25.02 4.56 -20.41
C GLY A 441 24.54 3.47 -19.47
N ALA A 442 25.46 2.82 -18.75
CA ALA A 442 25.11 1.92 -17.66
C ALA A 442 26.10 2.04 -16.50
N GLY A 443 25.56 1.99 -15.29
CA GLY A 443 26.33 1.89 -14.06
C GLY A 443 26.79 0.47 -13.77
N SER A 444 27.97 0.35 -13.15
CA SER A 444 28.55 -0.92 -12.76
C SER A 444 28.77 -1.02 -11.24
N SER A 445 28.94 -2.24 -10.75
CA SER A 445 29.14 -2.53 -9.32
C SER A 445 30.48 -2.06 -8.77
N ASP A 446 31.45 -1.79 -9.63
CA ASP A 446 32.75 -1.21 -9.30
C ASP A 446 32.68 0.31 -9.01
N GLY A 447 31.54 0.95 -9.27
CA GLY A 447 31.37 2.41 -9.16
C GLY A 447 31.67 3.16 -10.46
N SER A 448 32.05 2.45 -11.52
CA SER A 448 32.30 3.04 -12.82
C SER A 448 31.01 3.15 -13.63
N VAL A 449 30.91 4.19 -14.45
CA VAL A 449 29.83 4.37 -15.42
C VAL A 449 30.41 4.13 -16.81
N TYR A 450 29.83 3.19 -17.53
CA TYR A 450 30.26 2.82 -18.87
C TYR A 450 29.33 3.46 -19.90
N ILE A 451 29.90 4.11 -20.90
CA ILE A 451 29.18 4.71 -22.03
C ILE A 451 29.65 4.04 -23.32
N TRP A 452 28.74 3.35 -24.01
CA TRP A 452 28.98 2.76 -25.32
C TRP A 452 28.42 3.66 -26.41
N SER A 453 29.13 3.74 -27.53
CA SER A 453 28.60 4.29 -28.76
C SER A 453 27.93 3.18 -29.59
N ARG A 454 26.77 3.47 -30.17
CA ARG A 454 26.07 2.56 -31.07
C ARG A 454 26.76 2.44 -32.43
N LEU A 455 27.34 3.54 -32.92
CA LEU A 455 27.95 3.61 -34.26
C LEU A 455 29.42 3.19 -34.26
N LYS A 456 30.13 3.38 -33.15
CA LYS A 456 31.54 2.99 -33.01
C LYS A 456 31.62 1.69 -32.21
N ASN A 457 32.06 0.61 -32.85
CA ASN A 457 32.43 -0.65 -32.19
C ASN A 457 33.76 -0.52 -31.41
N GLY A 458 33.86 0.49 -30.55
CA GLY A 458 35.02 0.79 -29.72
C GLY A 458 34.84 0.34 -28.27
N THR A 459 35.92 0.41 -27.50
CA THR A 459 35.86 0.29 -26.04
C THR A 459 34.97 1.39 -25.46
N PRO A 460 34.14 1.10 -24.45
CA PRO A 460 33.31 2.12 -23.82
C PRO A 460 34.17 3.22 -23.19
N THR A 461 33.63 4.44 -23.17
CA THR A 461 34.15 5.49 -22.30
C THR A 461 33.79 5.14 -20.86
N ILE A 462 34.76 5.21 -19.97
CA ILE A 462 34.59 4.88 -18.55
C ILE A 462 34.67 6.17 -17.76
N LEU A 463 33.64 6.46 -16.99
CA LEU A 463 33.62 7.56 -16.03
C LEU A 463 33.82 6.99 -14.63
N GLU A 464 34.87 7.44 -13.96
CA GLU A 464 35.20 7.05 -12.60
C GLU A 464 34.93 8.22 -11.67
N GLY A 465 34.27 7.97 -10.54
CA GLY A 465 33.94 9.02 -9.58
C GLY A 465 33.04 8.59 -8.43
N HIS A 466 32.27 7.51 -8.59
CA HIS A 466 31.46 6.98 -7.50
C HIS A 466 32.30 6.14 -6.54
N SER A 467 32.04 6.29 -5.24
CA SER A 467 32.67 5.49 -4.18
C SER A 467 31.94 4.17 -3.92
N SER A 468 30.79 3.98 -4.55
CA SER A 468 29.86 2.88 -4.31
C SER A 468 29.24 2.42 -5.65
N PRO A 469 28.61 1.23 -5.70
CA PRO A 469 27.95 0.72 -6.90
C PRO A 469 26.94 1.74 -7.47
N VAL A 470 26.97 1.93 -8.79
CA VAL A 470 26.05 2.86 -9.48
C VAL A 470 24.71 2.15 -9.72
N LEU A 471 23.65 2.64 -9.08
CA LEU A 471 22.34 1.99 -9.08
C LEU A 471 21.47 2.40 -10.28
N ALA A 472 21.44 3.69 -10.60
CA ALA A 472 20.63 4.20 -11.70
C ALA A 472 21.41 5.23 -12.51
N SER A 473 21.14 5.26 -13.81
CA SER A 473 21.59 6.27 -14.74
C SER A 473 20.41 6.84 -15.52
N ALA A 474 20.41 8.15 -15.76
CA ALA A 474 19.40 8.85 -16.53
C ALA A 474 20.08 9.95 -17.36
N TRP A 475 19.70 10.09 -18.63
CA TRP A 475 20.27 11.10 -19.52
C TRP A 475 19.27 12.22 -19.77
N CYS A 476 19.68 13.46 -19.53
CA CYS A 476 18.84 14.63 -19.80
C CYS A 476 18.81 14.96 -21.30
N GLY A 477 17.64 15.39 -21.78
CA GLY A 477 17.48 15.92 -23.14
C GLY A 477 18.33 17.15 -23.45
N LEU A 478 18.78 17.87 -22.42
CA LEU A 478 19.56 19.09 -22.53
C LEU A 478 21.08 18.86 -22.45
N GLY A 479 21.54 17.62 -22.28
CA GLY A 479 22.96 17.29 -22.26
C GLY A 479 23.42 16.43 -21.07
N PRO A 480 23.18 16.83 -19.80
CA PRO A 480 23.85 16.19 -18.67
C PRO A 480 23.39 14.76 -18.44
N LEU A 481 24.33 13.89 -18.06
CA LEU A 481 24.07 12.53 -17.59
C LEU A 481 24.00 12.55 -16.06
N ALA A 482 22.92 12.06 -15.48
CA ALA A 482 22.79 11.86 -14.03
C ALA A 482 23.02 10.40 -13.68
N THR A 483 23.75 10.15 -12.62
CA THR A 483 24.00 8.81 -12.09
C THR A 483 23.91 8.82 -10.58
N SER A 484 23.43 7.75 -9.96
CA SER A 484 23.36 7.63 -8.51
C SER A 484 24.20 6.50 -7.99
N ASP A 485 24.85 6.75 -6.86
CA ASP A 485 25.34 5.71 -5.97
C ASP A 485 24.37 5.50 -4.80
N ARG A 486 24.90 4.94 -3.70
CA ARG A 486 24.16 4.72 -2.47
C ARG A 486 23.61 6.02 -1.86
N ASN A 487 24.36 7.12 -1.82
CA ASN A 487 23.92 8.31 -1.08
C ASN A 487 23.93 9.60 -1.91
N HIS A 488 24.60 9.59 -3.05
CA HIS A 488 24.90 10.73 -3.88
C HIS A 488 24.36 10.57 -5.28
N ILE A 489 24.12 11.71 -5.91
CA ILE A 489 23.85 11.85 -7.32
C ILE A 489 25.01 12.65 -7.91
N TYR A 490 25.55 12.16 -9.02
CA TYR A 490 26.60 12.79 -9.78
C TYR A 490 26.03 13.20 -11.13
N LEU A 491 26.19 14.48 -11.45
CA LEU A 491 25.84 15.07 -12.74
C LEU A 491 27.13 15.23 -13.56
N TRP A 492 27.11 14.66 -14.76
CA TRP A 492 28.23 14.67 -15.70
C TRP A 492 27.88 15.55 -16.90
N SER A 493 28.85 16.34 -17.37
CA SER A 493 28.74 17.14 -18.59
C SER A 493 29.93 16.96 -19.52
#